data_AF-A0A1H7QFZ7-F1
#
_entry.id   AF-A0A1H7QFZ7-F1
#
_cell.length_a   1.000
_cell.length_b   1.000
_cell.length_c   1.000
_cell.angle_alpha   90.00
_cell.angle_beta   90.00
_cell.angle_gamma   90.00
#
_symmetry.space_group_name_H-M   'P 1'
#
loop_
_entity.id
_entity.type
_entity.pdbx_description
1 polymer ?
#
loop_
_entity_poly.entity_id
_entity_poly.type
_entity_poly.pdbx_seq_one_letter_code
_entity_poly.pdbx_strand_id
1 'polypeptide(L)' 'MQEDDWDAVVLDEGFVRGAAEREPSARARMLAARWRREAPAPQPWRSDKPPAGWFFSRRKRRW' A
#
# COMPACT_ATOMS: atom_id res chain seq x y z
N MET A 1 -11.52 -16.41 -34.58
CA MET A 1 -11.03 -15.97 -33.27
C MET A 1 -11.98 -14.89 -32.84
N GLN A 2 -12.77 -15.12 -31.78
CA GLN A 2 -13.47 -14.01 -31.16
C GLN A 2 -12.35 -13.14 -30.56
N GLU A 3 -12.24 -11.88 -30.96
CA GLU A 3 -11.51 -10.92 -30.13
C GLU A 3 -12.19 -10.98 -28.76
N ASP A 4 -11.42 -11.33 -27.73
CA ASP A 4 -11.98 -11.41 -26.39
C ASP A 4 -12.43 -10.00 -26.04
N ASP A 5 -13.71 -9.83 -25.69
CA ASP A 5 -14.37 -8.57 -25.31
C ASP A 5 -13.56 -7.73 -24.29
N TRP A 6 -12.64 -8.38 -23.59
CA TRP A 6 -11.69 -7.82 -22.65
C TRP A 6 -10.52 -7.05 -23.26
N ASP A 7 -10.14 -7.33 -24.50
CA ASP A 7 -9.01 -6.67 -25.18
C ASP A 7 -9.30 -5.19 -25.48
N ALA A 8 -10.59 -4.81 -25.53
CA ALA A 8 -11.02 -3.42 -25.73
C ALA A 8 -11.27 -2.65 -24.41
N VAL A 9 -11.21 -3.30 -23.24
CA VAL A 9 -11.51 -2.68 -21.94
C VAL A 9 -10.31 -1.86 -21.47
N VAL A 10 -10.52 -0.55 -21.28
CA VAL A 10 -9.50 0.38 -20.75
C VAL A 10 -9.73 0.63 -19.26
N LEU A 11 -8.80 0.16 -18.42
CA LEU A 11 -8.85 0.29 -16.96
C LEU A 11 -8.19 1.59 -16.47
N ASP A 12 -8.72 2.74 -16.90
CA ASP A 12 -8.20 4.06 -16.54
C ASP A 12 -8.75 4.59 -15.19
N GLU A 13 -8.37 5.82 -14.82
CA GLU A 13 -8.83 6.41 -13.55
C GLU A 13 -10.35 6.65 -13.54
N GLY A 14 -10.96 6.98 -14.69
CA GLY A 14 -12.40 7.17 -14.79
C GLY A 14 -13.17 5.90 -14.48
N PHE A 15 -12.73 4.77 -15.07
CA PHE A 15 -13.25 3.43 -14.80
C PHE A 15 -13.18 3.09 -13.30
N VAL A 16 -12.01 3.30 -12.68
CA VAL A 16 -11.81 3.03 -11.24
C VAL A 16 -12.68 3.94 -10.36
N ARG A 17 -12.83 5.22 -10.71
CA ARG A 17 -13.60 6.18 -9.92
C ARG A 17 -15.10 5.95 -10.02
N GLY A 18 -15.58 5.51 -11.19
CA GLY A 18 -16.97 5.25 -11.52
C GLY A 18 -17.50 3.91 -11.01
N ALA A 19 -16.64 3.03 -10.48
CA ALA A 19 -17.07 1.81 -9.82
C ALA A 19 -18.03 2.14 -8.66
N ALA A 20 -19.24 1.59 -8.73
CA ALA A 20 -20.28 1.78 -7.70
C ALA A 20 -19.83 1.23 -6.34
N GLU A 21 -19.11 0.10 -6.37
CA GLU A 21 -18.59 -0.55 -5.18
C GLU A 21 -17.08 -0.34 -5.06
N ARG A 22 -16.65 0.11 -3.88
CA ARG A 22 -15.23 0.27 -3.53
C ARG A 22 -14.85 -0.78 -2.50
N GLU A 23 -14.62 -1.98 -3.00
CA GLU A 23 -14.11 -3.05 -2.15
C GLU A 23 -12.64 -2.81 -1.79
N PRO A 24 -12.19 -3.31 -0.62
CA PRO A 24 -10.78 -3.37 -0.31
C PRO A 24 -10.04 -4.15 -1.40
N SER A 25 -8.88 -3.64 -1.81
CA SER A 25 -8.02 -4.34 -2.76
C SER A 25 -7.82 -5.79 -2.31
N ALA A 26 -7.61 -6.70 -3.28
CA ALA A 26 -7.34 -8.10 -2.97
C ALA A 26 -6.27 -8.27 -1.87
N ARG A 27 -5.24 -7.43 -1.91
CA ARG A 27 -4.18 -7.36 -0.88
C ARG A 27 -4.71 -6.99 0.51
N ALA A 28 -5.60 -6.01 0.61
CA ALA A 28 -6.21 -5.63 1.89
C ALA A 28 -7.06 -6.77 2.47
N ARG A 29 -7.83 -7.49 1.63
CA ARG A 29 -8.60 -8.67 2.06
C ARG A 29 -7.68 -9.80 2.55
N MET A 30 -6.59 -10.08 1.83
CA MET A 30 -5.58 -11.06 2.26
C MET A 30 -4.93 -10.69 3.60
N LEU A 31 -4.56 -9.41 3.78
CA LEU A 31 -4.00 -8.91 5.05
C LEU A 31 -5.00 -9.03 6.20
N ALA A 32 -6.25 -8.64 5.97
CA ALA A 32 -7.31 -8.76 6.97
C ALA A 32 -7.53 -10.23 7.38
N ALA A 33 -7.60 -11.15 6.41
CA ALA A 33 -7.73 -12.58 6.69
C ALA A 33 -6.54 -13.13 7.49
N ARG A 34 -5.31 -12.70 7.16
CA ARG A 34 -4.11 -13.04 7.93
C ARG A 34 -4.21 -12.51 9.36
N TRP A 35 -4.56 -11.24 9.55
CA TRP A 35 -4.62 -10.61 10.89
C TRP A 35 -5.70 -11.17 11.80
N ARG A 36 -6.81 -11.69 11.24
CA ARG A 36 -7.81 -12.41 12.03
C ARG A 36 -7.26 -13.68 12.68
N ARG A 37 -6.22 -14.28 12.10
CA ARG A 37 -5.55 -15.49 12.62
C ARG A 37 -4.31 -15.14 13.43
N GLU A 38 -3.56 -14.15 12.96
CA GLU A 38 -2.28 -13.75 13.51
C GLU A 38 -2.18 -12.22 13.45
N ALA A 39 -2.73 -11.56 14.46
CA ALA A 39 -2.60 -10.13 14.60
C ALA A 39 -1.13 -9.77 14.86
N PRO A 40 -0.61 -8.69 14.24
CA PRO A 40 0.74 -8.23 14.55
C PRO A 40 0.83 -7.82 16.02
N ALA A 41 2.00 -8.05 16.63
CA ALA A 41 2.26 -7.54 17.96
C ALA A 41 2.17 -6.01 17.99
N PRO A 42 1.74 -5.41 19.12
CA PRO A 42 1.72 -3.96 19.26
C PRO A 42 3.13 -3.41 19.07
N GLN A 43 3.29 -2.51 18.10
CA GLN A 43 4.53 -1.80 17.85
C GLN A 43 4.49 -0.46 18.59
N PRO A 44 5.63 0.01 19.14
CA PRO A 44 5.68 1.34 19.75
C PRO A 44 5.37 2.42 18.70
N TRP A 45 4.68 3.50 19.13
CA TRP A 45 4.32 4.63 18.26
C TRP A 45 5.54 5.21 17.53
N ARG A 46 6.71 5.18 18.18
CA ARG A 46 8.00 5.51 17.58
C ARG A 46 8.83 4.23 17.55
N SER A 47 9.45 3.96 16.40
CA SER A 47 10.51 2.97 16.36
C SER A 47 11.69 3.45 17.20
N ASP A 48 12.17 2.63 18.13
CA ASP A 48 13.42 2.91 18.85
C ASP A 48 14.63 2.93 17.91
N LYS A 49 14.50 2.26 16.75
CA LYS A 49 15.50 2.29 15.70
C LYS A 49 15.23 3.49 14.78
N PRO A 50 16.22 4.38 14.56
CA PRO A 50 16.09 5.37 13.52
C PRO A 50 15.87 4.64 12.17
N PRO A 51 14.95 5.11 11.32
CA PRO A 51 14.71 4.50 10.02
C PRO A 51 16.03 4.47 9.26
N ALA A 52 16.40 3.28 8.79
CA ALA A 52 17.63 3.07 8.04
C ALA A 52 17.64 4.03 6.84
N GLY A 53 18.45 5.09 6.92
CA GLY A 53 18.65 6.05 5.82
C GLY A 53 18.12 7.47 6.01
N TRP A 54 17.47 7.84 7.12
CA TRP A 54 17.03 9.23 7.36
C TRP A 54 17.81 9.95 8.47
N PHE A 55 19.11 9.70 8.54
CA PHE A 55 20.02 10.63 9.19
C PHE A 55 20.05 11.91 8.34
N PHE A 56 19.37 12.95 8.82
CA PHE A 56 19.68 14.32 8.47
C PHE A 56 21.20 14.45 8.39
N SER A 57 21.71 14.80 7.21
CA SER A 57 23.08 15.23 6.99
C SER A 57 23.34 16.45 7.88
N ARG A 58 23.74 16.22 9.14
CA ARG A 58 24.26 17.26 10.02
C ARG A 58 25.60 17.71 9.44
N ARG A 59 25.55 18.74 8.61
CA ARG A 59 26.72 19.49 8.17
C ARG A 59 27.43 19.99 9.44
N LYS A 60 28.63 19.47 9.73
CA LYS A 60 29.47 19.99 10.82
C LYS A 60 29.73 21.47 10.53
N ARG A 61 29.14 22.36 11.34
CA ARG A 61 29.49 23.79 11.34
C ARG A 61 30.92 23.90 11.86
N ARG A 62 31.85 24.24 10.97
CA ARG A 62 33.24 24.57 11.31
C ARG A 62 33.25 26.03 11.77
N TRP A 63 33.88 26.26 12.93
CA TRP A 63 34.26 27.59 13.39
C TRP A 63 35.33 28.16 12.48
#